data_AF-A0A7J8K4J1-F1
#
_entry.id   AF-A0A7J8K4J1-F1
#
_cell.length_a   1.000
_cell.length_b   1.000
_cell.length_c   1.000
_cell.angle_alpha   90.00
_cell.angle_beta   90.00
_cell.angle_gamma   90.00
#
_symmetry.space_group_name_H-M   'P 1'
#
loop_
_entity.id
_entity.type
_entity.pdbx_description
1 polymer ?
#
loop_
_entity_poly.entity_id
_entity_poly.type
_entity_poly.pdbx_seq_one_letter_code
_entity_poly.pdbx_strand_id
1 'polypeptide(L)'
;MALDVVFLARGPSGLLLYNGQKTDGRGDFVSLALRDRHLEFRYDLGKGAAVLRSEEPVALGAWTRVSLERNGRKGAMRVGDGPRVLGESPVPHTVLNLKEPLYVGGAPDFSRLARAAAVSSGFDGAIQLVSLKGHQLLTQEHVVRAVDVSSFADHPCTQASGHPCLNGASCVPREGSYECLCPGGFSGLHCEKGLIEKSAGDMDALAFDGRTYIEYLNAVTESEKALQNNHFELSLRTEATQGLVLWSGKATERADYVALAIVDGHLQLTYDLGSQPVVLRSTVPVNTNRWLRVRAHREQREGSLQVGNEAPVTGSSPLGATQLDTDGALWLGGLEKLPVGQALPKAYGTGFVGCLRDVVVGQRPLHLLEDAVARPALRPCSAL
;
A
#
# COMPACT_ATOMS: atom_id res chain seq x y z
N MET A 1 28.71 4.73 -12.39
CA MET A 1 28.42 5.23 -11.03
C MET A 1 27.33 6.27 -11.17
N ALA A 2 26.33 6.24 -10.29
CA ALA A 2 25.28 7.26 -10.21
C ALA A 2 25.04 7.54 -8.72
N LEU A 3 25.29 8.78 -8.29
CA LEU A 3 25.13 9.25 -6.92
C LEU A 3 24.20 10.45 -6.90
N ASP A 4 23.25 10.47 -5.96
CA ASP A 4 22.42 11.63 -5.68
C ASP A 4 22.68 12.11 -4.25
N VAL A 5 22.88 13.41 -4.07
CA VAL A 5 23.15 14.03 -2.77
C VAL A 5 22.21 15.21 -2.57
N VAL A 6 21.59 15.30 -1.39
CA VAL A 6 20.79 16.46 -0.97
C VAL A 6 21.37 16.99 0.33
N PHE A 7 21.77 18.27 0.32
CA PHE A 7 22.42 18.91 1.45
C PHE A 7 22.03 20.38 1.59
N LEU A 8 22.28 20.95 2.76
CA LEU A 8 22.17 22.38 3.06
C LEU A 8 23.50 22.83 3.65
N ALA A 9 24.19 23.75 2.97
CA ALA A 9 25.49 24.27 3.41
C ALA A 9 25.33 25.53 4.27
N ARG A 10 26.04 25.60 5.41
CA ARG A 10 26.19 26.84 6.20
C ARG A 10 27.52 27.53 5.95
N GLY A 11 28.57 26.77 5.66
CA GLY A 11 29.89 27.27 5.30
C GLY A 11 30.14 27.28 3.78
N PRO A 12 31.10 28.09 3.29
CA PRO A 12 31.43 28.18 1.87
C PRO A 12 32.33 27.04 1.36
N SER A 13 32.95 26.27 2.25
CA SER A 13 33.88 25.20 1.89
C SER A 13 33.79 24.02 2.84
N GLY A 14 33.98 22.80 2.34
CA GLY A 14 33.97 21.58 3.16
C GLY A 14 33.73 20.30 2.36
N LEU A 15 34.21 19.17 2.89
CA LEU A 15 34.10 17.86 2.27
C LEU A 15 32.70 17.23 2.47
N LEU A 16 31.97 16.98 1.38
CA LEU A 16 30.67 16.28 1.43
C LEU A 16 30.83 14.76 1.37
N LEU A 17 31.63 14.24 0.44
CA LEU A 17 31.86 12.80 0.25
C LEU A 17 33.30 12.54 -0.15
N TYR A 18 33.92 11.48 0.40
CA TYR A 18 35.23 10.99 -0.04
C TYR A 18 35.32 9.47 0.05
N ASN A 19 35.87 8.84 -0.98
CA ASN A 19 36.33 7.46 -0.89
C ASN A 19 37.63 7.27 -1.68
N GLY A 20 38.58 6.55 -1.09
CA GLY A 20 39.94 6.39 -1.61
C GLY A 20 40.37 4.93 -1.73
N GLN A 21 41.48 4.72 -2.45
CA GLN A 21 42.13 3.41 -2.56
C GLN A 21 43.10 3.14 -1.41
N LYS A 22 43.79 4.18 -0.90
CA LYS A 22 44.87 4.08 0.08
C LYS A 22 44.87 5.30 1.00
N THR A 23 45.26 5.05 2.24
CA THR A 23 45.37 6.04 3.32
C THR A 23 46.66 6.87 3.28
N ASP A 24 47.52 6.67 2.28
CA ASP A 24 48.78 7.41 2.11
C ASP A 24 48.65 8.63 1.19
N GLY A 25 47.41 9.04 0.87
CA GLY A 25 47.11 10.14 -0.04
C GLY A 25 47.46 9.89 -1.50
N ARG A 26 47.71 8.62 -1.88
CA ARG A 26 47.99 8.20 -3.27
C ARG A 26 46.96 7.19 -3.77
N GLY A 27 46.83 7.10 -5.08
CA GLY A 27 45.96 6.13 -5.75
C GLY A 27 44.60 6.73 -6.10
N ASP A 28 43.69 5.83 -6.49
CA ASP A 28 42.38 6.22 -6.97
C ASP A 28 41.55 6.86 -5.86
N PHE A 29 40.75 7.86 -6.22
CA PHE A 29 39.77 8.44 -5.29
C PHE A 29 38.57 8.99 -6.05
N VAL A 30 37.50 9.23 -5.30
CA VAL A 30 36.34 10.02 -5.70
C VAL A 30 35.93 10.93 -4.56
N SER A 31 35.62 12.19 -4.86
CA SER A 31 35.17 13.15 -3.86
C SER A 31 34.14 14.13 -4.41
N LEU A 32 33.26 14.58 -3.52
CA LEU A 32 32.41 15.75 -3.70
C LEU A 32 32.72 16.73 -2.58
N ALA A 33 33.02 17.97 -2.91
CA ALA A 33 33.33 19.00 -1.92
C ALA A 33 32.78 20.36 -2.35
N LEU A 34 32.53 21.22 -1.36
CA LEU A 34 32.28 22.62 -1.57
C LEU A 34 33.60 23.39 -1.47
N ARG A 35 33.86 24.28 -2.43
CA ARG A 35 35.04 25.16 -2.44
C ARG A 35 34.66 26.54 -2.95
N ASP A 36 34.69 27.52 -2.05
CA ASP A 36 34.29 28.91 -2.32
C ASP A 36 32.86 28.98 -2.88
N ARG A 37 31.94 28.26 -2.22
CA ARG A 37 30.54 28.05 -2.60
C ARG A 37 30.28 27.30 -3.90
N HIS A 38 31.28 26.81 -4.60
CA HIS A 38 31.02 25.99 -5.80
C HIS A 38 31.26 24.53 -5.48
N LEU A 39 30.41 23.67 -6.03
CA LEU A 39 30.58 22.23 -5.90
C LEU A 39 31.70 21.77 -6.84
N GLU A 40 32.57 20.91 -6.32
CA GLU A 40 33.60 20.23 -7.09
C GLU A 40 33.45 18.72 -6.95
N PHE A 41 33.11 18.06 -8.06
CA PHE A 41 33.17 16.62 -8.19
C PHE A 41 34.52 16.24 -8.81
N ARG A 42 35.33 15.50 -8.05
CA ARG A 42 36.68 15.10 -8.43
C ARG A 42 36.83 13.59 -8.38
N TYR A 43 37.56 13.03 -9.33
CA TYR A 43 37.96 11.62 -9.28
C TYR A 43 39.26 11.38 -10.04
N ASP A 44 40.10 10.50 -9.52
CA ASP A 44 41.36 10.08 -10.13
C ASP A 44 41.36 8.56 -10.32
N LEU A 45 41.78 8.12 -11.50
CA LEU A 45 41.86 6.72 -11.91
C LEU A 45 43.34 6.24 -12.04
N GLY A 46 44.27 6.98 -11.45
CA GLY A 46 45.71 6.67 -11.37
C GLY A 46 46.63 7.53 -12.25
N LYS A 47 46.10 8.52 -12.99
CA LYS A 47 46.87 9.40 -13.90
C LYS A 47 46.55 10.88 -13.77
N GLY A 48 45.77 11.26 -12.77
CA GLY A 48 45.37 12.64 -12.52
C GLY A 48 43.86 12.76 -12.35
N ALA A 49 43.45 13.78 -11.61
CA ALA A 49 42.06 14.00 -11.28
C ALA A 49 41.30 14.70 -12.42
N ALA A 50 40.13 14.18 -12.77
CA ALA A 50 39.08 14.97 -13.39
C ALA A 50 38.53 15.96 -12.33
N VAL A 51 38.23 17.19 -12.75
CA VAL A 51 37.64 18.22 -11.88
C VAL A 51 36.44 18.80 -12.59
N LEU A 52 35.25 18.52 -12.06
CA LEU A 52 33.99 19.09 -12.53
C LEU A 52 33.53 20.11 -11.48
N ARG A 53 33.49 21.39 -11.84
CA ARG A 53 33.11 22.48 -10.94
C ARG A 53 31.77 23.07 -11.38
N SER A 54 30.86 23.32 -10.43
CA SER A 54 29.59 23.99 -10.75
C SER A 54 29.87 25.38 -11.34
N GLU A 55 29.06 25.81 -12.30
CA GLU A 55 29.18 27.17 -12.87
C GLU A 55 28.73 28.21 -11.85
N GLU A 56 27.57 27.97 -11.25
CA GLU A 56 26.99 28.85 -10.24
C GLU A 56 27.41 28.43 -8.82
N PRO A 57 27.60 29.41 -7.91
CA PRO A 57 27.77 29.13 -6.49
C PRO A 57 26.46 28.62 -5.88
N VAL A 58 26.55 27.63 -5.00
CA VAL A 58 25.42 27.19 -4.19
C VAL A 58 25.03 28.28 -3.19
N ALA A 59 23.72 28.41 -2.97
CA ALA A 59 23.19 29.28 -1.93
C ALA A 59 23.43 28.65 -0.55
N LEU A 60 23.95 29.45 0.38
CA LEU A 60 24.08 29.02 1.78
C LEU A 60 22.71 29.10 2.46
N GLY A 61 22.44 28.17 3.38
CA GLY A 61 21.17 28.08 4.08
C GLY A 61 20.01 27.54 3.22
N ALA A 62 20.28 27.09 2.00
CA ALA A 62 19.27 26.53 1.10
C ALA A 62 19.58 25.05 0.78
N TRP A 63 18.53 24.25 0.66
CA TRP A 63 18.65 22.86 0.22
C TRP A 63 19.09 22.81 -1.24
N THR A 64 20.10 22.01 -1.51
CA THR A 64 20.70 21.81 -2.82
C THR A 64 20.73 20.33 -3.13
N ARG A 65 20.16 19.95 -4.28
CA ARG A 65 20.27 18.61 -4.86
C ARG A 65 21.39 18.58 -5.89
N VAL A 66 22.19 17.53 -5.87
CA VAL A 66 23.21 17.28 -6.89
C VAL A 66 23.17 15.83 -7.34
N SER A 67 23.18 15.62 -8.65
CA SER A 67 23.33 14.30 -9.25
C SER A 67 24.70 14.18 -9.91
N LEU A 68 25.37 13.06 -9.67
CA LEU A 68 26.71 12.75 -10.15
C LEU A 68 26.68 11.45 -10.92
N GLU A 69 27.20 11.47 -12.14
CA GLU A 69 27.34 10.29 -12.97
C GLU A 69 28.80 10.10 -13.36
N ARG A 70 29.25 8.84 -13.42
CA ARG A 70 30.54 8.48 -14.02
C ARG A 70 30.40 7.20 -14.84
N ASN A 71 30.79 7.27 -16.12
CA ASN A 71 30.89 6.12 -17.00
C ASN A 71 32.31 6.03 -17.59
N GLY A 72 33.09 5.07 -17.09
CA GLY A 72 34.53 5.00 -17.39
C GLY A 72 35.23 6.29 -16.99
N ARG A 73 35.96 6.92 -17.92
CA ARG A 73 36.65 8.18 -17.66
C ARG A 73 35.71 9.39 -17.59
N LYS A 74 34.54 9.32 -18.21
CA LYS A 74 33.62 10.45 -18.36
C LYS A 74 32.77 10.62 -17.12
N GLY A 75 32.65 11.85 -16.65
CA GLY A 75 31.84 12.26 -15.52
C GLY A 75 30.84 13.33 -15.93
N ALA A 76 29.74 13.41 -15.19
CA ALA A 76 28.79 14.49 -15.27
C ALA A 76 28.34 14.87 -13.86
N MET A 77 28.13 16.16 -13.63
CA MET A 77 27.54 16.71 -12.42
C MET A 77 26.39 17.64 -12.82
N ARG A 78 25.27 17.55 -12.12
CA ARG A 78 24.14 18.47 -12.28
C ARG A 78 23.68 18.96 -10.91
N VAL A 79 23.53 20.27 -10.76
CA VAL A 79 23.06 20.91 -9.53
C VAL A 79 21.63 21.40 -9.75
N GLY A 80 20.69 20.90 -8.96
CA GLY A 80 19.25 21.12 -9.15
C GLY A 80 18.81 20.77 -10.58
N ASP A 81 18.05 21.67 -11.18
CA ASP A 81 17.62 21.58 -12.59
C ASP A 81 18.57 22.28 -13.57
N GLY A 82 19.72 22.75 -13.10
CA GLY A 82 20.71 23.48 -13.89
C GLY A 82 21.39 22.65 -14.99
N PRO A 83 22.31 23.26 -15.74
CA PRO A 83 23.05 22.57 -16.80
C PRO A 83 23.93 21.45 -16.26
N ARG A 84 24.23 20.47 -17.12
CA ARG A 84 25.18 19.40 -16.81
C ARG A 84 26.59 19.92 -17.03
N VAL A 85 27.41 19.88 -15.98
CA VAL A 85 28.86 20.06 -16.08
C VAL A 85 29.46 18.71 -16.46
N LEU A 86 30.29 18.67 -17.49
CA LEU A 86 30.97 17.47 -17.96
C LEU A 86 32.47 17.56 -17.67
N GLY A 87 33.09 16.40 -17.43
CA GLY A 87 34.52 16.30 -17.26
C GLY A 87 35.00 14.89 -17.55
N GLU A 88 36.29 14.72 -17.75
CA GLU A 88 36.86 13.43 -18.06
C GLU A 88 38.25 13.28 -17.44
N SER A 89 38.57 12.10 -16.91
CA SER A 89 39.91 11.83 -16.38
C SER A 89 40.90 11.53 -17.50
N PRO A 90 42.21 11.78 -17.28
CA PRO A 90 43.25 11.42 -18.23
C PRO A 90 43.25 9.94 -18.62
N VAL A 91 43.76 9.65 -19.82
CA VAL A 91 43.98 8.29 -20.32
C VAL A 91 45.15 7.58 -19.59
N PRO A 92 45.22 6.24 -19.60
CA PRO A 92 44.30 5.29 -20.26
C PRO A 92 43.29 4.63 -19.31
N HIS A 93 43.39 4.85 -18.00
CA HIS A 93 42.60 4.09 -17.02
C HIS A 93 41.13 4.50 -17.01
N THR A 94 40.23 3.51 -16.90
CA THR A 94 38.76 3.70 -16.91
C THR A 94 38.10 3.18 -15.63
N VAL A 95 38.78 2.30 -14.91
CA VAL A 95 38.31 1.65 -13.68
C VAL A 95 38.67 2.50 -12.47
N LEU A 96 37.77 2.57 -11.49
CA LEU A 96 37.99 3.22 -10.21
C LEU A 96 38.07 2.13 -9.15
N ASN A 97 39.21 1.99 -8.48
CA ASN A 97 39.48 0.93 -7.52
C ASN A 97 39.61 1.50 -6.10
N LEU A 98 38.52 1.51 -5.36
CA LEU A 98 38.44 2.06 -4.00
C LEU A 98 38.44 0.94 -2.97
N LYS A 99 39.09 1.16 -1.83
CA LYS A 99 39.23 0.16 -0.75
C LYS A 99 38.94 0.71 0.64
N GLU A 100 38.96 2.03 0.80
CA GLU A 100 38.62 2.67 2.07
C GLU A 100 37.11 2.70 2.29
N PRO A 101 36.65 3.02 3.50
CA PRO A 101 35.26 3.40 3.74
C PRO A 101 34.86 4.65 2.94
N LEU A 102 33.58 4.78 2.61
CA LEU A 102 33.01 6.04 2.14
C LEU A 102 32.81 6.97 3.34
N TYR A 103 33.50 8.10 3.34
CA TYR A 103 33.32 9.14 4.34
C TYR A 103 32.31 10.18 3.86
N VAL A 104 31.45 10.63 4.77
CA VAL A 104 30.39 11.62 4.51
C VAL A 104 30.53 12.77 5.50
N GLY A 105 30.50 14.01 5.01
CA GLY A 105 30.58 15.24 5.81
C GLY A 105 31.96 15.59 6.38
N GLY A 106 32.93 14.69 6.32
CA GLY A 106 34.28 14.92 6.83
C GLY A 106 35.16 13.69 6.72
N ALA A 107 36.36 13.74 7.30
CA ALA A 107 37.29 12.62 7.37
C ALA A 107 38.06 12.67 8.69
N PRO A 108 38.52 11.52 9.23
CA PRO A 108 39.24 11.47 10.50
C PRO A 108 40.60 12.19 10.46
N ASP A 109 41.24 12.23 9.29
CA ASP A 109 42.54 12.88 9.09
C ASP A 109 42.66 13.34 7.62
N PHE A 110 42.56 14.66 7.40
CA PHE A 110 42.61 15.25 6.06
C PHE A 110 43.99 15.11 5.40
N SER A 111 45.06 14.90 6.18
CA SER A 111 46.42 14.71 5.64
C SER A 111 46.60 13.38 4.90
N ARG A 112 45.70 12.42 5.15
CA ARG A 112 45.68 11.08 4.52
C ARG A 112 44.87 11.03 3.23
N LEU A 113 44.07 12.06 2.96
CA LEU A 113 43.27 12.13 1.74
C LEU A 113 44.17 12.42 0.53
N ALA A 114 43.70 12.02 -0.65
CA ALA A 114 44.40 12.33 -1.89
C ALA A 114 44.55 13.85 -2.04
N ARG A 115 45.79 14.34 -2.21
CA ARG A 115 46.06 15.79 -2.36
C ARG A 115 45.26 16.42 -3.50
N ALA A 116 45.03 15.67 -4.57
CA ALA A 116 44.23 16.11 -5.71
C ALA A 116 42.73 16.27 -5.41
N ALA A 117 42.22 15.75 -4.29
CA ALA A 117 40.87 16.03 -3.81
C ALA A 117 40.71 17.50 -3.35
N ALA A 118 41.81 18.20 -3.06
CA ALA A 118 41.84 19.62 -2.71
C ALA A 118 40.89 20.01 -1.55
N VAL A 119 40.83 19.17 -0.51
CA VAL A 119 40.01 19.37 0.69
C VAL A 119 40.87 19.43 1.94
N SER A 120 40.52 20.32 2.86
CA SER A 120 41.26 20.53 4.12
C SER A 120 40.36 20.71 5.35
N SER A 121 39.04 20.64 5.18
CA SER A 121 38.07 20.83 6.25
C SER A 121 36.81 19.99 6.04
N GLY A 122 36.12 19.68 7.14
CA GLY A 122 34.80 19.05 7.13
C GLY A 122 33.72 20.00 6.59
N PHE A 123 32.59 19.42 6.24
CA PHE A 123 31.39 20.14 5.83
C PHE A 123 30.62 20.65 7.04
N ASP A 124 30.28 21.94 7.03
CA ASP A 124 29.36 22.55 7.99
C ASP A 124 27.99 22.75 7.34
N GLY A 125 27.01 21.95 7.78
CA GLY A 125 25.67 21.95 7.25
C GLY A 125 24.87 20.71 7.63
N ALA A 126 23.87 20.39 6.81
CA ALA A 126 23.07 19.17 6.92
C ALA A 126 23.14 18.36 5.62
N ILE A 127 23.22 17.04 5.70
CA ILE A 127 23.13 16.12 4.56
C ILE A 127 21.93 15.21 4.80
N GLN A 128 20.94 15.26 3.91
CA GLN A 128 19.67 14.54 4.06
C GLN A 128 19.61 13.26 3.20
N LEU A 129 20.29 13.25 2.06
CA LEU A 129 20.31 12.12 1.13
C LEU A 129 21.73 11.90 0.61
N VAL A 130 22.17 10.65 0.62
CA VAL A 130 23.29 10.15 -0.18
C VAL A 130 22.85 8.82 -0.76
N SER A 131 22.45 8.81 -2.02
CA SER A 131 21.94 7.62 -2.71
C SER A 131 22.94 7.14 -3.75
N LEU A 132 23.30 5.85 -3.75
CA LEU A 132 24.13 5.22 -4.77
C LEU A 132 23.29 4.24 -5.57
N LYS A 133 23.10 4.52 -6.87
CA LYS A 133 22.22 3.73 -7.76
C LYS A 133 20.83 3.51 -7.15
N GLY A 134 20.23 4.54 -6.56
CA GLY A 134 18.91 4.49 -5.94
C GLY A 134 18.88 3.95 -4.50
N HIS A 135 20.00 3.44 -3.96
CA HIS A 135 20.06 2.93 -2.59
C HIS A 135 20.57 4.00 -1.63
N GLN A 136 19.74 4.39 -0.65
CA GLN A 136 20.12 5.35 0.39
C GLN A 136 21.22 4.76 1.29
N LEU A 137 22.31 5.51 1.46
CA LEU A 137 23.47 5.08 2.26
C LEU A 137 23.43 5.61 3.70
N LEU A 138 22.65 6.65 3.98
CA LEU A 138 22.53 7.22 5.34
C LEU A 138 21.51 6.44 6.20
N THR A 139 21.71 5.14 6.33
CA THR A 139 20.91 4.24 7.18
C THR A 139 21.79 3.59 8.25
N GLN A 140 21.21 3.21 9.39
CA GLN A 140 21.98 2.64 10.52
C GLN A 140 22.82 1.42 10.14
N GLU A 141 22.33 0.59 9.21
CA GLU A 141 23.01 -0.61 8.72
C GLU A 141 24.30 -0.32 7.94
N HIS A 142 24.42 0.85 7.31
CA HIS A 142 25.57 1.24 6.49
C HIS A 142 26.59 2.08 7.28
N VAL A 143 26.22 2.59 8.46
CA VAL A 143 27.09 3.45 9.27
C VAL A 143 28.08 2.59 10.06
N VAL A 144 29.36 2.64 9.67
CA VAL A 144 30.45 1.99 10.41
C VAL A 144 30.83 2.78 11.66
N ARG A 145 30.86 4.11 11.58
CA ARG A 145 31.19 5.02 12.68
C ARG A 145 30.65 6.43 12.41
N ALA A 146 30.11 7.08 13.44
CA ALA A 146 29.74 8.49 13.43
C ALA A 146 30.45 9.22 14.59
N VAL A 147 30.85 10.47 14.37
CA VAL A 147 31.51 11.33 15.37
C VAL A 147 30.89 12.72 15.25
N ASP A 148 30.39 13.26 16.37
CA ASP A 148 29.80 14.60 16.45
C ASP A 148 28.71 14.90 15.40
N VAL A 149 27.94 13.88 15.04
CA VAL A 149 26.77 14.00 14.16
C VAL A 149 25.51 13.98 15.00
N SER A 150 24.63 14.95 14.77
CA SER A 150 23.32 15.03 15.39
C SER A 150 22.23 15.25 14.35
N SER A 151 20.97 15.05 14.75
CA SER A 151 19.81 15.42 13.94
C SER A 151 19.80 16.92 13.66
N PHE A 152 19.44 17.32 12.44
CA PHE A 152 19.39 18.72 12.05
C PHE A 152 18.20 19.43 12.71
N ALA A 153 18.44 20.28 13.69
CA ALA A 153 17.40 20.85 14.55
C ALA A 153 16.37 21.75 13.81
N ASP A 154 16.75 22.35 12.69
CA ASP A 154 15.90 23.31 11.96
C ASP A 154 14.85 22.61 11.07
N HIS A 155 14.88 21.28 10.96
CA HIS A 155 13.94 20.54 10.12
C HIS A 155 12.68 20.13 10.91
N PRO A 156 11.46 20.26 10.34
CA PRO A 156 10.22 19.93 11.06
C PRO A 156 10.20 18.54 11.71
N CYS A 157 10.70 17.49 11.03
CA CYS A 157 10.75 16.13 11.59
C CYS A 157 11.60 15.98 12.88
N THR A 158 12.49 16.92 13.19
CA THR A 158 13.51 16.83 14.24
C THR A 158 13.43 17.98 15.25
N GLN A 159 12.48 18.89 15.08
CA GLN A 159 12.24 19.99 16.02
C GLN A 159 11.77 19.49 17.39
N ALA A 160 12.27 20.12 18.45
CA ALA A 160 11.95 19.75 19.83
C ALA A 160 10.48 20.05 20.23
N SER A 161 9.80 20.92 19.49
CA SER A 161 8.38 21.27 19.72
C SER A 161 7.41 20.13 19.41
N GLY A 162 7.89 19.04 18.81
CA GLY A 162 7.11 17.85 18.48
C GLY A 162 7.22 17.47 17.01
N HIS A 163 7.09 16.17 16.75
CA HIS A 163 7.10 15.60 15.41
C HIS A 163 5.82 15.98 14.65
N PRO A 164 5.89 16.43 13.38
CA PRO A 164 4.74 17.02 12.68
C PRO A 164 3.69 16.01 12.23
N CYS A 165 4.04 14.72 12.15
CA CYS A 165 3.09 13.65 11.84
C CYS A 165 2.46 13.08 13.11
N LEU A 166 1.14 12.91 13.07
CA LEU A 166 0.31 12.44 14.17
C LEU A 166 0.10 10.92 14.12
N ASN A 167 -0.55 10.37 15.15
CA ASN A 167 -1.05 8.99 15.19
C ASN A 167 0.01 7.90 14.94
N GLY A 168 1.26 8.13 15.39
CA GLY A 168 2.36 7.17 15.23
C GLY A 168 2.94 7.11 13.81
N ALA A 169 2.61 8.06 12.94
CA ALA A 169 3.16 8.16 11.60
C ALA A 169 4.65 8.52 11.59
N SER A 170 5.35 8.06 10.55
CA SER A 170 6.77 8.37 10.34
C SER A 170 6.93 9.65 9.52
N CYS A 171 7.70 10.63 9.99
CA CYS A 171 8.06 11.82 9.21
C CYS A 171 9.26 11.51 8.35
N VAL A 172 9.07 11.60 7.05
CA VAL A 172 10.13 11.43 6.07
C VAL A 172 10.54 12.81 5.58
N PRO A 173 11.78 13.25 5.85
CA PRO A 173 12.25 14.56 5.45
C PRO A 173 12.34 14.70 3.92
N ARG A 174 12.00 15.88 3.40
CA ARG A 174 11.96 16.24 1.98
C ARG A 174 12.52 17.65 1.81
N GLU A 175 13.84 17.78 1.74
CA GLU A 175 14.55 19.08 1.74
C GLU A 175 14.09 19.94 2.93
N GLY A 176 13.43 21.08 2.67
CA GLY A 176 12.86 21.93 3.73
C GLY A 176 11.45 21.56 4.16
N SER A 177 10.81 20.60 3.48
CA SER A 177 9.48 20.08 3.78
C SER A 177 9.56 18.64 4.29
N TYR A 178 8.41 18.00 4.45
CA TYR A 178 8.33 16.63 4.92
C TYR A 178 7.10 15.95 4.34
N GLU A 179 7.12 14.63 4.41
CA GLU A 179 6.02 13.76 4.05
C GLU A 179 5.75 12.84 5.24
N CYS A 180 4.48 12.68 5.62
CA CYS A 180 4.08 11.77 6.66
C CYS A 180 3.68 10.43 6.06
N LEU A 181 4.40 9.36 6.40
CA LEU A 181 3.98 8.00 6.09
C LEU A 181 2.95 7.57 7.13
N CYS A 182 1.68 7.65 6.73
CA CYS A 182 0.57 7.32 7.60
C CYS A 182 0.49 5.80 7.83
N PRO A 183 0.33 5.35 9.09
CA PRO A 183 0.01 3.97 9.38
C PRO A 183 -1.40 3.64 8.84
N GLY A 184 -1.67 2.35 8.67
CA GLY A 184 -2.99 1.88 8.25
C GLY A 184 -4.08 2.46 9.16
N GLY A 185 -5.19 2.92 8.57
CA GLY A 185 -6.24 3.60 9.31
C GLY A 185 -6.03 5.11 9.50
N PHE A 186 -5.01 5.72 8.90
CA PHE A 186 -4.80 7.17 8.95
C PHE A 186 -4.45 7.78 7.58
N SER A 187 -4.82 9.03 7.38
CA SER A 187 -4.62 9.80 6.15
C SER A 187 -4.60 11.31 6.45
N GLY A 188 -4.42 12.13 5.41
CA GLY A 188 -4.22 13.57 5.57
C GLY A 188 -2.73 13.93 5.55
N LEU A 189 -2.45 15.24 5.54
CA LEU A 189 -1.08 15.76 5.37
C LEU A 189 -0.18 15.41 6.57
N HIS A 190 -0.77 15.34 7.75
CA HIS A 190 -0.11 15.04 9.02
C HIS A 190 -0.63 13.72 9.62
N CYS A 191 -1.31 12.90 8.83
CA CYS A 191 -2.01 11.70 9.30
C CYS A 191 -3.05 12.02 10.40
N GLU A 192 -3.57 13.25 10.40
CA GLU A 192 -4.52 13.77 11.36
C GLU A 192 -5.92 13.20 11.18
N LYS A 193 -6.23 12.76 9.96
CA LYS A 193 -7.49 12.11 9.66
C LYS A 193 -7.29 10.65 9.98
N GLY A 194 -7.94 10.16 11.03
CA GLY A 194 -8.28 8.75 11.04
C GLY A 194 -9.01 8.47 9.72
N LEU A 195 -8.45 7.60 8.90
CA LEU A 195 -9.34 6.77 8.11
C LEU A 195 -10.09 6.04 9.19
N ILE A 196 -11.30 6.51 9.48
CA ILE A 196 -12.23 5.69 10.22
C ILE A 196 -12.17 4.38 9.42
N GLU A 197 -11.53 3.34 9.97
CA GLU A 197 -11.98 1.97 9.69
C GLU A 197 -13.44 2.11 10.01
N LYS A 198 -14.25 2.42 8.98
CA LYS A 198 -15.59 2.99 9.15
C LYS A 198 -16.23 2.09 10.16
N SER A 199 -16.33 2.58 11.40
CA SER A 199 -16.55 1.69 12.52
C SER A 199 -17.84 1.02 12.13
N ALA A 200 -17.78 -0.29 11.92
CA ALA A 200 -18.83 -1.05 11.32
C ALA A 200 -20.06 -0.85 12.22
N GLY A 201 -20.87 0.13 11.85
CA GLY A 201 -21.63 0.94 12.81
C GLY A 201 -22.43 1.96 12.01
N ASP A 202 -23.29 1.42 11.15
CA ASP A 202 -24.50 2.04 10.63
C ASP A 202 -24.39 2.99 9.41
N MET A 203 -23.28 3.68 9.13
CA MET A 203 -23.22 4.58 7.94
C MET A 203 -23.01 3.87 6.58
N ASP A 204 -22.36 2.70 6.57
CA ASP A 204 -22.17 1.85 5.37
C ASP A 204 -23.13 0.66 5.31
N ALA A 205 -23.95 0.52 6.35
CA ALA A 205 -24.99 -0.47 6.37
C ALA A 205 -26.16 0.01 5.51
N LEU A 206 -26.54 -0.79 4.52
CA LEU A 206 -27.70 -0.48 3.70
C LEU A 206 -28.94 -1.16 4.28
N ALA A 207 -30.00 -0.37 4.42
CA ALA A 207 -31.31 -0.84 4.83
C ALA A 207 -32.06 -1.42 3.64
N PHE A 208 -32.59 -2.61 3.84
CA PHE A 208 -33.49 -3.31 2.94
C PHE A 208 -34.88 -3.39 3.56
N ASP A 209 -35.91 -3.10 2.76
CA ASP A 209 -37.31 -3.02 3.21
C ASP A 209 -38.18 -4.19 2.73
N GLY A 210 -37.54 -5.24 2.18
CA GLY A 210 -38.20 -6.40 1.58
C GLY A 210 -38.62 -6.20 0.12
N ARG A 211 -38.48 -5.00 -0.43
CA ARG A 211 -38.72 -4.67 -1.85
C ARG A 211 -37.47 -4.17 -2.56
N THR A 212 -36.56 -3.55 -1.82
CA THR A 212 -35.24 -3.14 -2.31
C THR A 212 -34.32 -4.34 -2.53
N TYR A 213 -33.57 -4.33 -3.62
CA TYR A 213 -32.53 -5.31 -3.93
C TYR A 213 -31.36 -4.62 -4.64
N ILE A 214 -30.20 -5.26 -4.70
CA ILE A 214 -29.03 -4.78 -5.45
C ILE A 214 -28.57 -5.89 -6.40
N GLU A 215 -28.34 -5.54 -7.65
CA GLU A 215 -27.78 -6.44 -8.67
C GLU A 215 -26.32 -6.08 -8.95
N TYR A 216 -25.45 -7.09 -9.03
CA TYR A 216 -24.04 -6.95 -9.40
C TYR A 216 -23.72 -7.79 -10.63
N LEU A 217 -22.91 -7.25 -11.56
CA LEU A 217 -22.43 -8.01 -12.72
C LEU A 217 -21.54 -9.17 -12.29
N ASN A 218 -21.63 -10.28 -13.01
CA ASN A 218 -20.74 -11.42 -12.86
C ASN A 218 -19.25 -11.15 -13.08
N ALA A 219 -18.89 -10.01 -13.67
CA ALA A 219 -17.50 -9.59 -13.79
C ALA A 219 -16.83 -9.32 -12.42
N VAL A 220 -17.62 -9.07 -11.36
CA VAL A 220 -17.10 -8.83 -10.00
C VAL A 220 -16.65 -10.14 -9.33
N THR A 221 -17.25 -11.28 -9.70
CA THR A 221 -16.96 -12.62 -9.14
C THR A 221 -15.87 -13.39 -9.90
N GLU A 222 -15.24 -12.79 -10.93
CA GLU A 222 -14.29 -13.48 -11.83
C GLU A 222 -14.83 -14.82 -12.37
N SER A 223 -16.14 -14.92 -12.62
CA SER A 223 -16.73 -16.21 -12.96
C SER A 223 -16.28 -16.69 -14.34
N GLU A 224 -15.35 -17.64 -14.34
CA GLU A 224 -15.30 -18.67 -15.38
C GLU A 224 -16.65 -19.40 -15.41
N LYS A 225 -17.03 -19.99 -16.55
CA LYS A 225 -18.36 -20.56 -16.80
C LYS A 225 -18.78 -21.69 -15.83
N ALA A 226 -17.87 -22.16 -14.96
CA ALA A 226 -18.08 -23.23 -13.99
C ALA A 226 -17.29 -22.94 -12.69
N LEU A 227 -17.95 -22.42 -11.66
CA LEU A 227 -17.28 -22.15 -10.37
C LEU A 227 -17.14 -23.45 -9.57
N GLN A 228 -15.93 -23.76 -9.11
CA GLN A 228 -15.64 -24.87 -8.18
C GLN A 228 -15.71 -24.43 -6.71
N ASN A 229 -15.62 -23.13 -6.43
CA ASN A 229 -15.65 -22.56 -5.09
C ASN A 229 -16.57 -21.33 -5.05
N ASN A 230 -17.32 -21.17 -3.98
CA ASN A 230 -18.05 -19.96 -3.64
C ASN A 230 -17.75 -19.56 -2.19
N HIS A 231 -17.32 -18.32 -1.98
CA HIS A 231 -17.06 -17.77 -0.66
C HIS A 231 -17.84 -16.48 -0.48
N PHE A 232 -18.64 -16.41 0.57
CA PHE A 232 -19.43 -15.22 0.93
C PHE A 232 -19.23 -14.92 2.41
N GLU A 233 -18.80 -13.70 2.72
CA GLU A 233 -18.81 -13.17 4.08
C GLU A 233 -19.65 -11.89 4.10
N LEU A 234 -20.52 -11.74 5.10
CA LEU A 234 -21.33 -10.53 5.29
C LEU A 234 -21.72 -10.35 6.74
N SER A 235 -22.03 -9.12 7.14
CA SER A 235 -22.66 -8.81 8.42
C SER A 235 -24.13 -8.45 8.18
N LEU A 236 -25.05 -9.06 8.94
CA LEU A 236 -26.48 -8.76 8.89
C LEU A 236 -27.06 -8.37 10.24
N ARG A 237 -28.10 -7.51 10.25
CA ARG A 237 -28.92 -7.17 11.43
C ARG A 237 -30.39 -7.17 11.01
N THR A 238 -31.24 -7.93 11.70
CA THR A 238 -32.65 -8.10 11.33
C THR A 238 -33.50 -8.61 12.50
N GLU A 239 -34.81 -8.38 12.42
CA GLU A 239 -35.85 -9.01 13.25
C GLU A 239 -36.79 -9.90 12.40
N ALA A 240 -36.58 -9.93 11.08
CA ALA A 240 -37.41 -10.69 10.17
C ALA A 240 -37.21 -12.19 10.38
N THR A 241 -38.32 -12.94 10.32
CA THR A 241 -38.30 -14.40 10.42
C THR A 241 -38.18 -15.09 9.07
N GLN A 242 -38.33 -14.34 7.97
CA GLN A 242 -38.28 -14.81 6.58
C GLN A 242 -37.61 -13.73 5.71
N GLY A 243 -36.92 -14.13 4.63
CA GLY A 243 -36.44 -13.20 3.60
C GLY A 243 -35.17 -13.65 2.88
N LEU A 244 -35.09 -13.38 1.59
CA LEU A 244 -33.93 -13.69 0.74
C LEU A 244 -32.82 -12.64 0.89
N VAL A 245 -31.66 -13.06 1.42
CA VAL A 245 -30.51 -12.19 1.71
C VAL A 245 -29.58 -12.09 0.50
N LEU A 246 -29.23 -13.24 -0.10
CA LEU A 246 -28.30 -13.32 -1.23
C LEU A 246 -28.78 -14.39 -2.22
N TRP A 247 -28.66 -14.10 -3.51
CA TRP A 247 -28.86 -15.08 -4.58
C TRP A 247 -27.78 -14.94 -5.65
N SER A 248 -27.16 -16.06 -6.03
CA SER A 248 -26.22 -16.14 -7.14
C SER A 248 -26.62 -17.32 -8.03
N GLY A 249 -27.04 -17.03 -9.26
CA GLY A 249 -27.53 -18.03 -10.22
C GLY A 249 -28.52 -17.43 -11.20
N LYS A 250 -28.88 -18.16 -12.26
CA LYS A 250 -29.94 -17.68 -13.17
C LYS A 250 -31.29 -17.82 -12.47
N ALA A 251 -32.11 -16.77 -12.52
CA ALA A 251 -33.50 -16.83 -12.06
C ALA A 251 -34.41 -17.57 -13.07
N THR A 252 -34.03 -18.79 -13.47
CA THR A 252 -34.75 -19.63 -14.46
C THR A 252 -34.91 -21.06 -13.96
N GLU A 253 -35.95 -21.77 -14.42
CA GLU A 253 -36.51 -23.01 -13.88
C GLU A 253 -35.58 -24.24 -13.71
N ARG A 254 -34.32 -24.20 -14.16
CA ARG A 254 -33.38 -25.35 -14.12
C ARG A 254 -31.93 -24.96 -13.88
N ALA A 255 -31.68 -23.75 -13.38
CA ALA A 255 -30.33 -23.28 -13.22
C ALA A 255 -29.78 -23.57 -11.83
N ASP A 256 -28.49 -23.90 -11.80
CA ASP A 256 -27.69 -23.96 -10.60
C ASP A 256 -27.80 -22.63 -9.83
N TYR A 257 -27.83 -22.72 -8.52
CA TYR A 257 -27.84 -21.53 -7.67
C TYR A 257 -27.15 -21.79 -6.34
N VAL A 258 -26.71 -20.70 -5.73
CA VAL A 258 -26.35 -20.63 -4.31
C VAL A 258 -27.04 -19.41 -3.70
N ALA A 259 -27.61 -19.59 -2.52
CA ALA A 259 -28.42 -18.56 -1.88
C ALA A 259 -28.32 -18.59 -0.35
N LEU A 260 -28.51 -17.41 0.24
CA LEU A 260 -28.70 -17.23 1.68
C LEU A 260 -30.11 -16.69 1.93
N ALA A 261 -30.87 -17.34 2.81
CA ALA A 261 -32.21 -16.91 3.18
C ALA A 261 -32.46 -17.11 4.68
N ILE A 262 -33.28 -16.23 5.26
CA ILE A 262 -33.78 -16.40 6.63
C ILE A 262 -35.05 -17.24 6.56
N VAL A 263 -35.11 -18.31 7.35
CA VAL A 263 -36.24 -19.25 7.43
C VAL A 263 -36.50 -19.56 8.90
N ASP A 264 -37.68 -19.19 9.38
CA ASP A 264 -38.10 -19.32 10.78
C ASP A 264 -37.05 -18.74 11.75
N GLY A 265 -36.57 -17.54 11.43
CA GLY A 265 -35.60 -16.79 12.22
C GLY A 265 -34.16 -17.32 12.20
N HIS A 266 -33.87 -18.38 11.43
CA HIS A 266 -32.52 -18.94 11.27
C HIS A 266 -32.01 -18.71 9.86
N LEU A 267 -30.70 -18.58 9.70
CA LEU A 267 -30.10 -18.42 8.39
C LEU A 267 -29.89 -19.78 7.73
N GLN A 268 -30.21 -19.88 6.45
CA GLN A 268 -29.96 -21.05 5.63
C GLN A 268 -29.04 -20.71 4.46
N LEU A 269 -28.00 -21.52 4.27
CA LEU A 269 -27.28 -21.63 3.01
C LEU A 269 -27.92 -22.75 2.20
N THR A 270 -28.31 -22.45 0.97
CA THR A 270 -28.84 -23.44 0.05
C THR A 270 -28.12 -23.36 -1.29
N TYR A 271 -27.75 -24.52 -1.83
CA TYR A 271 -27.19 -24.59 -3.17
C TYR A 271 -27.69 -25.84 -3.88
N ASP A 272 -27.94 -25.70 -5.19
CA ASP A 272 -28.30 -26.79 -6.09
C ASP A 272 -27.34 -26.77 -7.28
N LEU A 273 -26.75 -27.94 -7.57
CA LEU A 273 -25.82 -28.17 -8.67
C LEU A 273 -26.49 -28.97 -9.81
N GLY A 274 -27.82 -28.86 -9.95
CA GLY A 274 -28.61 -29.47 -11.01
C GLY A 274 -29.25 -30.82 -10.65
N SER A 275 -29.36 -31.17 -9.36
CA SER A 275 -29.97 -32.44 -8.93
C SER A 275 -30.99 -32.26 -7.81
N GLN A 276 -30.51 -32.00 -6.59
CA GLN A 276 -31.32 -31.69 -5.41
C GLN A 276 -30.59 -30.66 -4.55
N PRO A 277 -31.31 -29.71 -3.96
CA PRO A 277 -30.71 -28.68 -3.13
C PRO A 277 -30.19 -29.26 -1.80
N VAL A 278 -29.03 -28.77 -1.38
CA VAL A 278 -28.51 -28.96 -0.01
C VAL A 278 -28.92 -27.76 0.83
N VAL A 279 -29.39 -27.98 2.06
CA VAL A 279 -29.76 -26.91 2.99
C VAL A 279 -28.94 -27.04 4.26
N LEU A 280 -28.10 -26.05 4.54
CA LEU A 280 -27.37 -25.91 5.81
C LEU A 280 -28.04 -24.80 6.62
N ARG A 281 -28.51 -25.13 7.83
CA ARG A 281 -29.23 -24.19 8.70
C ARG A 281 -28.36 -23.81 9.90
N SER A 282 -28.32 -22.53 10.25
CA SER A 282 -27.63 -22.06 11.45
C SER A 282 -28.23 -22.68 12.72
N THR A 283 -27.37 -22.96 13.71
CA THR A 283 -27.80 -23.45 15.03
C THR A 283 -28.38 -22.35 15.91
N VAL A 284 -28.06 -21.09 15.61
CA VAL A 284 -28.51 -19.91 16.34
C VAL A 284 -29.50 -19.08 15.51
N PRO A 285 -30.43 -18.37 16.18
CA PRO A 285 -31.32 -17.42 15.53
C PRO A 285 -30.57 -16.17 15.08
N VAL A 286 -30.99 -15.58 13.96
CA VAL A 286 -30.43 -14.35 13.40
C VAL A 286 -31.33 -13.14 13.55
N ASN A 287 -32.62 -13.35 13.85
CA ASN A 287 -33.64 -12.32 14.01
C ASN A 287 -33.58 -11.63 15.38
N THR A 288 -32.38 -11.31 15.86
CA THR A 288 -32.11 -10.79 17.21
C THR A 288 -31.95 -9.28 17.26
N ASN A 289 -32.06 -8.60 16.11
CA ASN A 289 -31.73 -7.19 15.92
C ASN A 289 -30.28 -6.82 16.33
N ARG A 290 -29.38 -7.80 16.37
CA ARG A 290 -27.95 -7.59 16.59
C ARG A 290 -27.18 -7.85 15.32
N TRP A 291 -26.04 -7.19 15.18
CA TRP A 291 -25.10 -7.46 14.10
C TRP A 291 -24.51 -8.86 14.27
N LEU A 292 -24.71 -9.71 13.27
CA LEU A 292 -24.17 -11.06 13.20
C LEU A 292 -23.36 -11.21 11.92
N ARG A 293 -22.12 -11.67 12.07
CA ARG A 293 -21.25 -12.02 10.95
C ARG A 293 -21.62 -13.40 10.42
N VAL A 294 -21.70 -13.54 9.11
CA VAL A 294 -22.03 -14.78 8.40
C VAL A 294 -20.85 -15.13 7.52
N ARG A 295 -20.41 -16.38 7.57
CA ARG A 295 -19.47 -16.95 6.60
C ARG A 295 -20.11 -18.17 5.97
N ALA A 296 -20.29 -18.12 4.66
CA ALA A 296 -20.83 -19.19 3.85
C ALA A 296 -19.80 -19.57 2.80
N HIS A 297 -19.45 -20.85 2.75
CA HIS A 297 -18.45 -21.37 1.84
C HIS A 297 -19.00 -22.61 1.14
N ARG A 298 -18.68 -22.78 -0.13
CA ARG A 298 -18.83 -24.03 -0.87
C ARG A 298 -17.54 -24.32 -1.60
N GLU A 299 -17.00 -25.51 -1.43
CA GLU A 299 -15.91 -26.05 -2.21
C GLU A 299 -16.35 -27.38 -2.81
N GLN A 300 -16.48 -27.40 -4.13
CA GLN A 300 -17.05 -28.52 -4.88
C GLN A 300 -18.43 -28.90 -4.33
N ARG A 301 -18.58 -30.10 -3.76
CA ARG A 301 -19.86 -30.52 -3.18
C ARG A 301 -20.04 -30.11 -1.73
N GLU A 302 -18.95 -29.78 -1.04
CA GLU A 302 -18.97 -29.49 0.39
C GLU A 302 -19.36 -28.03 0.64
N GLY A 303 -20.31 -27.82 1.53
CA GLY A 303 -20.75 -26.52 1.99
C GLY A 303 -20.48 -26.35 3.48
N SER A 304 -20.22 -25.12 3.91
CA SER A 304 -20.18 -24.73 5.32
C SER A 304 -20.89 -23.40 5.54
N LEU A 305 -21.61 -23.30 6.66
CA LEU A 305 -22.28 -22.08 7.12
C LEU A 305 -21.90 -21.83 8.58
N GLN A 306 -21.33 -20.65 8.85
CA GLN A 306 -21.02 -20.16 10.17
C GLN A 306 -21.75 -18.84 10.43
N VAL A 307 -22.33 -18.69 11.62
CA VAL A 307 -23.01 -17.46 12.06
C VAL A 307 -22.45 -17.04 13.42
N GLY A 308 -22.01 -15.79 13.52
CA GLY A 308 -21.34 -15.25 14.70
C GLY A 308 -20.04 -16.00 14.99
N ASN A 309 -19.90 -16.45 16.24
CA ASN A 309 -18.76 -17.23 16.72
C ASN A 309 -19.09 -18.72 16.90
N GLU A 310 -20.24 -19.17 16.39
CA GLU A 310 -20.67 -20.56 16.52
C GLU A 310 -19.84 -21.49 15.64
N ALA A 311 -19.87 -22.80 15.95
CA ALA A 311 -19.25 -23.81 15.10
C ALA A 311 -19.91 -23.83 13.71
N PRO A 312 -19.14 -23.99 12.61
CA PRO A 312 -19.71 -24.12 11.28
C PRO A 312 -20.59 -25.36 11.14
N VAL A 313 -21.74 -25.21 10.49
CA VAL A 313 -22.60 -26.31 10.05
C VAL A 313 -22.16 -26.70 8.64
N THR A 314 -21.85 -27.98 8.43
CA THR A 314 -21.33 -28.49 7.16
C THR A 314 -22.27 -29.51 6.54
N GLY A 315 -22.24 -29.65 5.22
CA GLY A 315 -22.92 -30.73 4.49
C GLY A 315 -22.38 -30.88 3.08
N SER A 316 -22.85 -31.90 2.36
CA SER A 316 -22.38 -32.18 1.01
C SER A 316 -23.56 -32.50 0.08
N SER A 317 -23.47 -32.07 -1.19
CA SER A 317 -24.47 -32.43 -2.19
C SER A 317 -24.37 -33.91 -2.59
N PRO A 318 -25.47 -34.49 -3.14
CA PRO A 318 -25.45 -35.85 -3.63
C PRO A 318 -24.32 -36.11 -4.64
N LEU A 319 -23.94 -37.39 -4.81
CA LEU A 319 -22.98 -37.78 -5.82
C LEU A 319 -23.48 -37.34 -7.21
N GLY A 320 -22.65 -36.60 -7.94
CA GLY A 320 -23.04 -35.97 -9.21
C GLY A 320 -22.18 -34.76 -9.53
N ALA A 321 -22.79 -33.72 -10.09
CA ALA A 321 -22.12 -32.47 -10.46
C ALA A 321 -21.39 -31.83 -9.27
N THR A 322 -20.21 -31.27 -9.54
CA THR A 322 -19.38 -30.53 -8.56
C THR A 322 -19.23 -29.06 -8.92
N GLN A 323 -19.65 -28.68 -10.12
CA GLN A 323 -19.56 -27.33 -10.66
C GLN A 323 -20.89 -26.60 -10.44
N LEU A 324 -20.78 -25.30 -10.21
CA LEU A 324 -21.91 -24.37 -10.21
C LEU A 324 -21.85 -23.60 -11.54
N ASP A 325 -22.72 -23.96 -12.49
CA ASP A 325 -22.76 -23.37 -13.83
C ASP A 325 -23.66 -22.12 -13.84
N THR A 326 -23.16 -21.03 -13.26
CA THR A 326 -23.92 -19.77 -13.15
C THR A 326 -23.30 -18.65 -13.96
N ASP A 327 -23.91 -18.30 -15.09
CA ASP A 327 -23.64 -17.04 -15.81
C ASP A 327 -24.61 -15.90 -15.40
N GLY A 328 -25.46 -16.13 -14.39
CA GLY A 328 -26.43 -15.16 -13.87
C GLY A 328 -25.88 -14.29 -12.74
N ALA A 329 -26.40 -13.07 -12.61
CA ALA A 329 -25.92 -12.03 -11.67
C ALA A 329 -25.98 -12.43 -10.18
N LEU A 330 -25.22 -11.69 -9.36
CA LEU A 330 -25.31 -11.73 -7.91
C LEU A 330 -26.33 -10.69 -7.41
N TRP A 331 -27.21 -11.11 -6.52
CA TRP A 331 -28.27 -10.28 -5.96
C TRP A 331 -28.20 -10.23 -4.45
N LEU A 332 -28.39 -9.04 -3.87
CA LEU A 332 -28.54 -8.83 -2.43
C LEU A 332 -29.91 -8.26 -2.11
N GLY A 333 -30.54 -8.76 -1.05
CA GLY A 333 -31.79 -8.26 -0.47
C GLY A 333 -33.09 -8.71 -1.14
N GLY A 334 -33.01 -9.36 -2.31
CA GLY A 334 -34.17 -9.85 -3.05
C GLY A 334 -33.85 -10.06 -4.53
N LEU A 335 -34.88 -10.25 -5.34
CA LEU A 335 -34.81 -10.37 -6.80
C LEU A 335 -35.84 -9.45 -7.46
N GLU A 336 -35.57 -8.96 -8.67
CA GLU A 336 -36.53 -8.16 -9.45
C GLU A 336 -37.85 -8.92 -9.71
N LYS A 337 -37.74 -10.20 -10.07
CA LYS A 337 -38.86 -11.14 -10.15
C LYS A 337 -38.53 -12.34 -9.29
N LEU A 338 -39.16 -12.40 -8.12
CA LEU A 338 -39.05 -13.56 -7.25
C LEU A 338 -39.62 -14.79 -7.98
N PRO A 339 -38.97 -15.96 -7.91
CA PRO A 339 -39.45 -17.16 -8.57
C PRO A 339 -40.75 -17.65 -7.91
N VAL A 340 -41.89 -17.15 -8.40
CA VAL A 340 -43.21 -17.59 -7.97
C VAL A 340 -43.53 -18.91 -8.67
N GLY A 341 -43.69 -19.99 -7.90
CA GLY A 341 -44.12 -21.30 -8.41
C GLY A 341 -43.09 -22.44 -8.30
N GLN A 342 -41.89 -22.19 -7.79
CA GLN A 342 -40.86 -23.22 -7.58
C GLN A 342 -41.00 -23.92 -6.22
N ALA A 343 -40.50 -25.16 -6.12
CA ALA A 343 -40.33 -25.92 -4.87
C ALA A 343 -39.22 -25.34 -3.96
N LEU A 344 -39.09 -24.02 -3.91
CA LEU A 344 -38.25 -23.31 -2.96
C LEU A 344 -39.07 -23.00 -1.70
N PRO A 345 -38.47 -23.01 -0.49
CA PRO A 345 -39.16 -22.60 0.73
C PRO A 345 -39.78 -21.19 0.58
N LYS A 346 -40.94 -20.94 1.20
CA LYS A 346 -41.68 -19.66 1.09
C LYS A 346 -40.80 -18.42 1.35
N ALA A 347 -39.80 -18.53 2.21
CA ALA A 347 -38.82 -17.49 2.49
C ALA A 347 -38.13 -16.90 1.25
N TYR A 348 -37.90 -17.72 0.23
CA TYR A 348 -37.27 -17.32 -1.04
C TYR A 348 -38.19 -16.47 -1.91
N GLY A 349 -39.49 -16.45 -1.60
CA GLY A 349 -40.49 -15.61 -2.24
C GLY A 349 -40.68 -14.24 -1.57
N THR A 350 -39.83 -13.85 -0.63
CA THR A 350 -39.86 -12.55 0.06
C THR A 350 -38.48 -11.92 0.10
N GLY A 351 -38.38 -10.60 -0.09
CA GLY A 351 -37.11 -9.88 0.05
C GLY A 351 -36.67 -9.75 1.52
N PHE A 352 -35.39 -9.49 1.74
CA PHE A 352 -34.81 -9.26 3.05
C PHE A 352 -35.26 -7.91 3.64
N VAL A 353 -35.64 -7.94 4.92
CA VAL A 353 -35.89 -6.74 5.73
C VAL A 353 -34.82 -6.66 6.81
N GLY A 354 -33.99 -5.62 6.77
CA GLY A 354 -32.89 -5.45 7.73
C GLY A 354 -31.72 -4.69 7.14
N CYS A 355 -30.55 -4.88 7.73
CA CYS A 355 -29.31 -4.19 7.37
C CYS A 355 -28.25 -5.18 6.90
N LEU A 356 -27.53 -4.84 5.83
CA LEU A 356 -26.32 -5.54 5.39
C LEU A 356 -25.12 -4.60 5.34
N ARG A 357 -23.94 -5.12 5.68
CA ARG A 357 -22.63 -4.47 5.54
C ARG A 357 -21.51 -5.50 5.45
N ASP A 358 -20.27 -5.06 5.27
CA ASP A 358 -19.06 -5.90 5.28
C ASP A 358 -19.13 -7.06 4.28
N VAL A 359 -19.73 -6.84 3.10
CA VAL A 359 -19.95 -7.91 2.11
C VAL A 359 -18.66 -8.21 1.35
N VAL A 360 -18.24 -9.47 1.36
CA VAL A 360 -17.10 -10.03 0.65
C VAL A 360 -17.57 -11.19 -0.20
N VAL A 361 -17.15 -11.20 -1.46
CA VAL A 361 -17.46 -12.27 -2.42
C VAL A 361 -16.16 -12.81 -3.01
N GLY A 362 -15.94 -14.11 -2.90
CA GLY A 362 -14.65 -14.73 -3.24
C GLY A 362 -13.55 -14.25 -2.31
N GLN A 363 -12.64 -13.43 -2.82
CA GLN A 363 -11.57 -12.76 -2.06
C GLN A 363 -11.66 -11.24 -2.13
N ARG A 364 -12.77 -10.70 -2.65
CA ARG A 364 -12.94 -9.28 -2.95
C ARG A 364 -14.01 -8.65 -2.06
N PRO A 365 -13.67 -7.60 -1.29
CA PRO A 365 -14.67 -6.73 -0.67
C PRO A 365 -15.56 -6.09 -1.73
N LEU A 366 -16.87 -6.04 -1.49
CA LEU A 366 -17.85 -5.46 -2.38
C LEU A 366 -18.29 -4.08 -1.88
N HIS A 367 -18.11 -3.04 -2.69
CA HIS A 367 -18.62 -1.71 -2.40
C HIS A 367 -20.11 -1.63 -2.76
N LEU A 368 -20.98 -1.76 -1.76
CA LEU A 368 -22.41 -2.02 -1.96
C LEU A 368 -23.17 -1.04 -2.89
N LEU A 369 -22.74 0.22 -2.99
CA LEU A 369 -23.36 1.21 -3.88
C LEU A 369 -22.54 1.52 -5.13
N GLU A 370 -21.22 1.37 -5.07
CA GLU A 370 -20.32 1.75 -6.16
C GLU A 370 -20.26 0.65 -7.22
N ASP A 371 -20.30 -0.62 -6.79
CA ASP A 371 -20.22 -1.80 -7.67
C ASP A 371 -21.59 -2.23 -8.23
N ALA A 372 -22.68 -1.60 -7.76
CA ALA A 372 -24.05 -1.96 -8.12
C ALA A 372 -24.39 -1.56 -9.57
N VAL A 373 -25.02 -2.47 -10.32
CA VAL A 373 -25.48 -2.25 -11.70
C VAL A 373 -26.63 -1.24 -11.75
N ALA A 374 -27.56 -1.40 -10.81
CA ALA A 374 -28.63 -0.46 -10.57
C ALA A 374 -28.42 0.18 -9.20
N ARG A 375 -28.71 1.49 -9.10
CA ARG A 375 -28.66 2.24 -7.84
C ARG A 375 -30.08 2.51 -7.33
N PRO A 376 -30.75 1.53 -6.71
CA PRO A 376 -32.02 1.80 -6.07
C PRO A 376 -31.84 2.83 -4.96
N ALA A 377 -32.93 3.51 -4.58
CA ALA A 377 -32.94 4.50 -3.50
C ALA A 377 -32.80 3.83 -2.12
N LEU A 378 -31.62 3.25 -1.88
CA LEU A 378 -31.28 2.57 -0.64
C LEU A 378 -31.02 3.59 0.44
N ARG A 379 -31.51 3.28 1.64
CA ARG A 379 -31.35 4.15 2.81
C ARG A 379 -30.20 3.62 3.66
N PRO A 380 -29.41 4.51 4.29
CA PRO A 380 -28.54 4.09 5.37
C PRO A 380 -29.36 3.41 6.46
N CYS A 381 -28.79 2.39 7.09
CA CYS A 381 -29.39 1.85 8.30
C CYS A 381 -29.31 2.88 9.42
N SER A 382 -30.46 3.24 9.97
CA SER A 382 -30.49 4.12 11.13
C SER A 382 -29.78 3.45 12.31
N ALA A 383 -28.90 4.21 12.95
CA ALA A 383 -28.55 3.98 14.34
C ALA A 383 -29.83 4.22 15.16
N LEU A 384 -30.39 3.14 15.71
CA LEU A 384 -31.47 3.23 16.70
C LEU A 384 -30.85 3.56 18.07
#